data_AF-H3NHN4-F1
#
_entry.id   AF-H3NHN4-F1
#
_cell.length_a   1.000
_cell.length_b   1.000
_cell.length_c   1.000
_cell.angle_alpha   90.00
_cell.angle_beta   90.00
_cell.angle_gamma   90.00
#
_symmetry.space_group_name_H-M   'P 1'
#
loop_
_entity.id
_entity.type
_entity.pdbx_description
1 polymer ?
#
loop_
_entity_poly.entity_id
_entity_poly.type
_entity_poly.pdbx_seq_one_letter_code
_entity_poly.pdbx_strand_id
1 'polypeptide(L)'
;MKKCQYCGQMNDETAQECQVCGGLLESLVLDDTDQGRPPKDRVQSQTRMDYHQQKLQSSRRNPKRLTWQLVLGISLIVTSLVLLGCHYWFNDSKPMVSRHFQTAMRRGDYAGAARFVTSPLVNRRWTEDELSQCLANYQATGVDLVDEVQQQSLDEGVYAREYCLLSLERSGHFLFLPQYRVVFHPIKLDLLTPNQLSILSLKTQGQASQDFTGQAPLAINPSVQEVRLTIRHQGHQEEVEVPIDYQQFNQGHIPLSLYPVENRLLVDQRQLGLRPNFPFAIQSLTIDGKTYFQDEVILAGYTGQVFQVSFMAEYNHQVVQSRPIEVTLVKGDQQTLDFSGDSALKDQLLQAEK
;
A
#
# COMPACT_ATOMS: atom_id res chain seq x y z
N MET A 1 -41.17 16.91 2.40
CA MET A 1 -39.72 16.84 2.73
C MET A 1 -38.92 16.61 1.46
N LYS A 2 -37.69 17.13 1.34
CA LYS A 2 -36.81 16.91 0.19
C LYS A 2 -35.82 15.78 0.45
N LYS A 3 -35.73 14.81 -0.46
CA LYS A 3 -34.72 13.75 -0.38
C LYS A 3 -33.44 14.18 -1.08
N CYS A 4 -32.31 14.12 -0.38
CA CYS A 4 -31.01 14.36 -1.00
C CYS A 4 -30.70 13.25 -2.01
N GLN A 5 -30.39 13.61 -3.25
CA GLN A 5 -30.05 12.64 -4.29
C GLN A 5 -28.68 11.97 -4.05
N TYR A 6 -27.79 12.63 -3.30
CA TYR A 6 -26.43 12.13 -3.05
C TYR A 6 -26.35 11.16 -1.88
N CYS A 7 -27.01 11.46 -0.75
CA CYS A 7 -26.93 10.63 0.46
C CYS A 7 -28.26 9.99 0.88
N GLY A 8 -29.37 10.34 0.23
CA GLY A 8 -30.69 9.78 0.50
C GLY A 8 -31.39 10.32 1.76
N GLN A 9 -30.76 11.24 2.50
CA GLN A 9 -31.35 11.84 3.71
C GLN A 9 -32.60 12.66 3.38
N MET A 10 -33.62 12.56 4.23
CA MET A 10 -34.82 13.40 4.17
C MET A 10 -34.55 14.71 4.91
N ASN A 11 -34.68 15.83 4.21
CA ASN A 11 -34.48 17.18 4.73
C ASN A 11 -35.83 17.94 4.71
N ASP A 12 -35.90 19.03 5.46
CA ASP A 12 -37.06 19.92 5.42
C ASP A 12 -37.32 20.45 4.00
N GLU A 13 -38.58 20.74 3.68
CA GLU A 13 -38.96 21.21 2.34
C GLU A 13 -38.31 22.54 1.96
N THR A 14 -38.00 23.36 2.96
CA THR A 14 -37.33 24.66 2.81
C THR A 14 -35.81 24.55 2.74
N ALA A 15 -35.23 23.37 2.99
CA ALA A 15 -33.79 23.17 2.93
C ALA A 15 -33.28 23.32 1.48
N GLN A 16 -32.31 24.22 1.29
CA GLN A 16 -31.60 24.40 0.01
C GLN A 16 -30.37 23.50 -0.11
N GLU A 17 -29.85 23.02 1.02
CA GLU A 17 -28.70 22.13 1.09
C GLU A 17 -28.97 20.99 2.06
N CYS A 18 -28.37 19.83 1.81
CA CYS A 18 -28.52 18.68 2.68
C CYS A 18 -27.69 18.86 3.96
N GLN A 19 -28.35 18.75 5.12
CA GLN A 19 -27.71 18.92 6.43
C GLN A 19 -26.59 17.90 6.72
N VAL A 20 -26.53 16.78 5.99
CA VAL A 20 -25.58 15.69 6.23
C VAL A 20 -24.36 15.76 5.31
N CYS A 21 -24.53 16.15 4.05
CA CYS A 21 -23.45 16.12 3.06
C CYS A 21 -23.17 17.46 2.36
N GLY A 22 -23.91 18.52 2.70
CA GLY A 22 -23.74 19.86 2.10
C GLY A 22 -24.15 19.97 0.63
N GLY A 23 -24.73 18.91 0.03
CA GLY A 23 -25.15 18.94 -1.36
C GLY A 23 -26.42 19.77 -1.58
N LEU A 24 -26.42 20.61 -2.62
CA LEU A 24 -27.59 21.42 -3.03
C LEU A 24 -28.81 20.54 -3.36
N LEU A 25 -29.97 20.93 -2.82
CA LEU A 25 -31.26 20.29 -2.99
C LEU A 25 -32.11 21.10 -3.97
N GLU A 26 -32.11 20.71 -5.25
CA GLU A 26 -32.90 21.38 -6.29
C GLU A 26 -34.39 21.48 -5.91
N SER A 27 -34.95 22.69 -6.06
CA SER A 27 -36.39 22.93 -5.97
C SER A 27 -37.05 22.55 -7.30
N LEU A 28 -37.89 21.52 -7.31
CA LEU A 28 -38.81 21.28 -8.44
C LEU A 28 -39.79 22.46 -8.54
N VAL A 29 -39.57 23.34 -9.50
CA VAL A 29 -40.59 24.27 -10.01
C VAL A 29 -41.40 23.49 -11.05
N LEU A 30 -42.65 23.16 -10.72
CA LEU A 30 -43.63 22.67 -11.69
C LEU A 30 -44.17 23.87 -12.44
N ASP A 31 -43.85 23.97 -13.73
CA ASP A 31 -44.40 25.00 -14.62
C ASP A 31 -45.75 24.51 -15.15
N ASP A 32 -46.83 25.11 -14.63
CA ASP A 32 -48.19 24.98 -15.12
C ASP A 32 -48.38 25.95 -16.30
N THR A 33 -48.48 25.42 -17.52
CA THR A 33 -49.20 26.11 -18.60
C THR A 33 -49.94 25.10 -19.49
N ASP A 34 -51.19 24.80 -19.13
CA ASP A 34 -52.21 24.39 -20.08
C ASP A 34 -53.36 25.40 -20.03
N GLN A 35 -53.49 26.19 -21.10
CA GLN A 35 -54.60 27.12 -21.29
C GLN A 35 -55.78 26.37 -21.92
N GLY A 36 -56.97 26.50 -21.31
CA GLY A 36 -58.23 26.51 -22.07
C GLY A 36 -59.23 25.39 -21.80
N ARG A 37 -59.92 25.50 -20.66
CA ARG A 37 -61.30 25.02 -20.40
C ARG A 37 -62.33 25.46 -21.48
N PRO A 38 -63.62 25.06 -21.42
CA PRO A 38 -64.32 23.79 -21.08
C PRO A 38 -65.52 23.60 -22.07
N PRO A 39 -66.75 23.06 -21.75
CA PRO A 39 -67.24 22.24 -20.64
C PRO A 39 -68.09 21.00 -21.03
N LYS A 40 -68.39 20.20 -20.00
CA LYS A 40 -69.38 19.12 -19.94
C LYS A 40 -70.82 19.66 -19.88
N ASP A 41 -71.76 19.12 -20.65
CA ASP A 41 -72.68 18.03 -20.23
C ASP A 41 -73.91 17.90 -21.15
N ARG A 42 -74.35 16.64 -21.30
CA ARG A 42 -75.73 16.13 -21.47
C ARG A 42 -76.35 15.92 -22.88
N VAL A 43 -76.68 14.63 -23.10
CA VAL A 43 -77.91 14.03 -23.70
C VAL A 43 -77.88 13.53 -25.16
N GLN A 44 -78.39 12.28 -25.32
CA GLN A 44 -78.95 11.61 -26.51
C GLN A 44 -77.96 11.25 -27.64
N SER A 45 -78.11 10.17 -28.41
CA SER A 45 -79.04 9.05 -28.50
C SER A 45 -78.47 8.09 -29.56
N GLN A 46 -78.83 6.80 -29.46
CA GLN A 46 -78.83 5.80 -30.53
C GLN A 46 -77.80 5.92 -31.69
N THR A 47 -76.81 5.02 -31.71
CA THR A 47 -76.76 4.01 -32.80
C THR A 47 -75.82 2.84 -32.50
N ARG A 48 -76.42 1.65 -32.54
CA ARG A 48 -75.89 0.38 -33.08
C ARG A 48 -74.56 -0.15 -32.51
N MET A 49 -74.57 -1.05 -31.53
CA MET A 49 -74.86 -2.49 -31.72
C MET A 49 -74.04 -3.23 -32.79
N ASP A 50 -72.80 -2.85 -33.12
CA ASP A 50 -71.96 -3.69 -34.01
C ASP A 50 -70.47 -3.83 -33.65
N TYR A 51 -69.95 -3.15 -32.62
CA TYR A 51 -68.52 -3.27 -32.27
C TYR A 51 -68.22 -4.28 -31.14
N HIS A 52 -69.25 -4.91 -30.57
CA HIS A 52 -69.10 -5.79 -29.40
C HIS A 52 -68.69 -7.23 -29.73
N GLN A 53 -68.45 -7.61 -30.99
CA GLN A 53 -68.26 -9.03 -31.35
C GLN A 53 -66.97 -9.38 -32.10
N GLN A 54 -66.11 -8.43 -32.47
CA GLN A 54 -64.94 -8.73 -33.34
C GLN A 54 -63.55 -8.49 -32.73
N LYS A 55 -63.44 -7.92 -31.51
CA LYS A 55 -62.13 -7.64 -30.88
C LYS A 55 -61.83 -8.42 -29.60
N LEU A 56 -62.62 -9.46 -29.31
CA LEU A 56 -62.37 -10.42 -28.23
C LEU A 56 -61.78 -11.76 -28.73
N GLN A 57 -61.49 -11.90 -30.03
CA GLN A 57 -61.02 -13.17 -30.62
C GLN A 57 -59.56 -13.18 -31.12
N SER A 58 -58.79 -12.09 -30.98
CA SER A 58 -57.40 -12.05 -31.49
C SER A 58 -56.34 -11.68 -30.44
N SER A 59 -56.35 -12.35 -29.29
CA SER A 59 -55.10 -12.61 -28.55
C SER A 59 -55.27 -13.76 -27.56
N ARG A 60 -55.63 -14.95 -28.05
CA ARG A 60 -55.30 -16.20 -27.36
C ARG A 60 -53.80 -16.48 -27.55
N ARG A 61 -52.93 -15.65 -26.99
CA ARG A 61 -51.57 -16.09 -26.63
C ARG A 61 -51.69 -16.87 -25.34
N ASN A 62 -51.36 -18.16 -25.39
CA ASN A 62 -51.45 -19.10 -24.28
C ASN A 62 -50.95 -18.49 -22.94
N PRO A 63 -51.84 -18.16 -21.99
CA PRO A 63 -51.43 -17.58 -20.70
C PRO A 63 -50.58 -18.56 -19.87
N LYS A 64 -50.65 -19.86 -20.19
CA LYS A 64 -49.83 -20.91 -19.57
C LYS A 64 -48.35 -20.83 -19.95
N ARG A 65 -47.98 -20.46 -21.18
CA ARG A 65 -46.55 -20.38 -21.59
C ARG A 65 -45.84 -19.17 -20.96
N LEU A 66 -46.54 -18.03 -20.88
CA LEU A 66 -45.98 -16.80 -20.29
C LEU A 66 -45.81 -16.92 -18.77
N THR A 67 -46.74 -17.59 -18.09
CA THR A 67 -46.66 -17.86 -16.64
C THR A 67 -45.53 -18.83 -16.29
N TRP A 68 -45.34 -19.91 -17.04
CA TRP A 68 -44.22 -20.83 -16.82
C TRP A 68 -42.85 -20.17 -17.07
N GLN A 69 -42.72 -19.31 -18.08
CA GLN A 69 -41.49 -18.54 -18.32
C GLN A 69 -41.19 -17.54 -17.20
N LEU A 70 -42.21 -16.84 -16.68
CA LEU A 70 -42.08 -15.96 -15.52
C LEU A 70 -41.70 -16.73 -14.25
N VAL A 71 -42.33 -17.88 -13.99
CA VAL A 71 -42.03 -18.73 -12.83
C VAL A 71 -40.61 -19.29 -12.90
N LEU A 72 -40.16 -19.76 -14.07
CA LEU A 72 -38.79 -20.23 -14.27
C LEU A 72 -37.77 -19.09 -14.12
N GLY A 73 -38.08 -17.90 -14.66
CA GLY A 73 -37.24 -16.72 -14.52
C GLY A 73 -37.09 -16.26 -13.07
N ILE A 74 -38.20 -16.17 -12.33
CA ILE A 74 -38.19 -15.82 -10.90
C ILE A 74 -37.46 -16.89 -10.09
N SER A 75 -37.70 -18.18 -10.37
CA SER A 75 -37.00 -19.28 -9.70
C SER A 75 -35.49 -19.18 -9.89
N LEU A 76 -35.02 -18.90 -11.11
CA LEU A 76 -33.59 -18.72 -11.43
C LEU A 76 -32.98 -17.55 -10.67
N ILE A 77 -33.68 -16.43 -10.57
CA ILE A 77 -33.26 -15.25 -9.80
C ILE A 77 -33.16 -15.60 -8.31
N VAL A 78 -34.15 -16.28 -7.75
CA VAL A 78 -34.16 -16.69 -6.33
C VAL A 78 -33.02 -17.67 -6.05
N THR A 79 -32.83 -18.71 -6.87
CA THR A 79 -31.68 -19.63 -6.70
C THR A 79 -30.36 -18.91 -6.83
N SER A 80 -30.23 -17.97 -7.77
CA SER A 80 -29.00 -17.17 -7.92
C SER A 80 -28.73 -16.33 -6.68
N LEU A 81 -29.76 -15.70 -6.11
CA LEU A 81 -29.65 -14.92 -4.88
C LEU A 81 -29.31 -15.78 -3.67
N VAL A 82 -29.92 -16.98 -3.54
CA VAL A 82 -29.60 -17.94 -2.48
C VAL A 82 -28.16 -18.42 -2.60
N LEU A 83 -27.71 -18.78 -3.81
CA LEU A 83 -26.32 -19.18 -4.05
C LEU A 83 -25.34 -18.04 -3.77
N LEU A 84 -25.67 -16.80 -4.14
CA LEU A 84 -24.87 -15.61 -3.78
C LEU A 84 -24.81 -15.43 -2.26
N GLY A 85 -25.94 -15.55 -1.57
CA GLY A 85 -26.04 -15.44 -0.12
C GLY A 85 -25.25 -16.51 0.61
N CYS A 86 -25.33 -17.77 0.16
CA CYS A 86 -24.50 -18.86 0.67
C CYS A 86 -23.02 -18.60 0.40
N HIS A 87 -22.63 -18.27 -0.83
CA HIS A 87 -21.24 -17.98 -1.18
C HIS A 87 -20.67 -16.88 -0.29
N TYR A 88 -21.42 -15.80 -0.09
CA TYR A 88 -21.04 -14.70 0.79
C TYR A 88 -20.90 -15.13 2.25
N TRP A 89 -21.90 -15.85 2.79
CA TRP A 89 -21.89 -16.29 4.18
C TRP A 89 -20.69 -17.19 4.48
N PHE A 90 -20.35 -18.07 3.52
CA PHE A 90 -19.24 -19.01 3.64
C PHE A 90 -17.85 -18.43 3.33
N ASN A 91 -17.74 -17.38 2.52
CA ASN A 91 -16.41 -16.91 2.05
C ASN A 91 -16.02 -15.49 2.45
N ASP A 92 -16.96 -14.61 2.77
CA ASP A 92 -16.67 -13.17 2.96
C ASP A 92 -17.35 -12.56 4.19
N SER A 93 -18.06 -13.35 5.01
CA SER A 93 -18.69 -12.84 6.23
C SER A 93 -17.66 -12.48 7.31
N LYS A 94 -17.94 -11.42 8.08
CA LYS A 94 -17.12 -10.93 9.20
C LYS A 94 -16.59 -12.05 10.12
N PRO A 95 -17.43 -12.92 10.71
CA PRO A 95 -16.96 -13.97 11.62
C PRO A 95 -16.13 -15.04 10.91
N MET A 96 -16.40 -15.30 9.63
CA MET A 96 -15.65 -16.28 8.85
C MET A 96 -14.25 -15.77 8.54
N VAL A 97 -14.10 -14.52 8.08
CA VAL A 97 -12.80 -13.90 7.82
C VAL A 97 -11.96 -13.85 9.10
N SER A 98 -12.56 -13.38 10.20
CA SER A 98 -11.90 -13.34 11.52
C SER A 98 -11.38 -14.71 11.95
N ARG A 99 -12.24 -15.74 11.96
CA ARG A 99 -11.86 -17.09 12.36
C ARG A 99 -10.80 -17.70 11.44
N HIS A 100 -10.91 -17.52 10.13
CA HIS A 100 -9.94 -18.09 9.19
C HIS A 100 -8.58 -17.42 9.32
N PHE A 101 -8.54 -16.09 9.43
CA PHE A 101 -7.30 -15.35 9.65
C PHE A 101 -6.62 -15.78 10.95
N GLN A 102 -7.33 -15.76 12.08
CA GLN A 102 -6.77 -16.17 13.38
C GLN A 102 -6.29 -17.63 13.39
N THR A 103 -7.04 -18.53 12.74
CA THR A 103 -6.66 -19.96 12.65
C THR A 103 -5.43 -20.16 11.77
N ALA A 104 -5.35 -19.44 10.65
CA ALA A 104 -4.20 -19.49 9.75
C ALA A 104 -2.94 -18.95 10.43
N MET A 105 -3.03 -17.78 11.09
CA MET A 105 -1.93 -17.20 11.88
C MET A 105 -1.42 -18.18 12.95
N ARG A 106 -2.33 -18.81 13.72
CA ARG A 106 -1.98 -19.78 14.76
C ARG A 106 -1.26 -21.02 14.22
N ARG A 107 -1.57 -21.43 13.00
CA ARG A 107 -1.01 -22.63 12.34
C ARG A 107 0.27 -22.33 11.54
N GLY A 108 0.68 -21.06 11.44
CA GLY A 108 1.75 -20.65 10.54
C GLY A 108 1.41 -20.73 9.06
N ASP A 109 0.12 -20.78 8.69
CA ASP A 109 -0.34 -20.73 7.29
C ASP A 109 -0.44 -19.28 6.83
N TYR A 110 0.71 -18.63 6.60
CA TYR A 110 0.77 -17.21 6.28
C TYR A 110 0.24 -16.90 4.87
N ALA A 111 0.40 -17.79 3.90
CA ALA A 111 -0.28 -17.68 2.61
C ALA A 111 -1.81 -17.65 2.78
N GLY A 112 -2.33 -18.54 3.62
CA GLY A 112 -3.74 -18.61 3.96
C GLY A 112 -4.25 -17.40 4.75
N ALA A 113 -3.44 -16.77 5.58
CA ALA A 113 -3.79 -15.55 6.29
C ALA A 113 -3.75 -14.32 5.36
N ALA A 114 -2.68 -14.17 4.57
CA ALA A 114 -2.42 -13.02 3.70
C ALA A 114 -3.54 -12.75 2.68
N ARG A 115 -4.27 -13.79 2.25
CA ARG A 115 -5.41 -13.65 1.33
C ARG A 115 -6.53 -12.73 1.86
N PHE A 116 -6.61 -12.55 3.16
CA PHE A 116 -7.61 -11.69 3.83
C PHE A 116 -7.06 -10.33 4.20
N VAL A 117 -5.76 -10.10 4.00
CA VAL A 117 -5.03 -8.91 4.45
C VAL A 117 -4.99 -7.86 3.36
N THR A 118 -5.20 -6.61 3.76
CA THR A 118 -5.04 -5.41 2.94
C THR A 118 -4.38 -4.30 3.75
N SER A 119 -3.90 -3.26 3.07
CA SER A 119 -3.42 -2.02 3.71
C SER A 119 -4.00 -0.81 2.98
N PRO A 120 -4.27 0.31 3.66
CA PRO A 120 -4.67 1.55 3.00
C PRO A 120 -3.64 2.07 1.99
N LEU A 121 -2.37 1.64 2.11
CA LEU A 121 -1.26 2.07 1.26
C LEU A 121 -1.03 1.18 0.03
N VAL A 122 -1.73 0.05 -0.06
CA VAL A 122 -1.54 -0.95 -1.12
C VAL A 122 -2.88 -1.39 -1.67
N ASN A 123 -3.12 -1.15 -2.97
CA ASN A 123 -4.40 -1.47 -3.65
C ASN A 123 -4.56 -2.96 -4.02
N ARG A 124 -3.85 -3.86 -3.33
CA ARG A 124 -3.93 -5.31 -3.55
C ARG A 124 -3.89 -6.07 -2.23
N ARG A 125 -4.24 -7.35 -2.30
CA ARG A 125 -4.02 -8.29 -1.20
C ARG A 125 -2.52 -8.48 -0.96
N TRP A 126 -2.18 -8.78 0.28
CA TRP A 126 -0.81 -9.09 0.64
C TRP A 126 -0.38 -10.48 0.15
N THR A 127 0.92 -10.66 -0.03
CA THR A 127 1.55 -11.95 -0.25
C THR A 127 1.93 -12.61 1.08
N GLU A 128 2.32 -13.88 1.01
CA GLU A 128 2.91 -14.60 2.16
C GLU A 128 4.16 -13.90 2.68
N ASP A 129 5.04 -13.45 1.78
CA ASP A 129 6.30 -12.77 2.12
C ASP A 129 6.04 -11.46 2.87
N GLU A 130 5.07 -10.66 2.43
CA GLU A 130 4.73 -9.39 3.10
C GLU A 130 4.19 -9.62 4.52
N LEU A 131 3.33 -10.62 4.71
CA LEU A 131 2.82 -10.95 6.04
C LEU A 131 3.93 -11.52 6.94
N SER A 132 4.77 -12.38 6.40
CA SER A 132 5.92 -12.95 7.12
C SER A 132 6.91 -11.88 7.53
N GLN A 133 7.17 -10.91 6.64
CA GLN A 133 8.04 -9.79 6.93
C GLN A 133 7.43 -8.84 7.97
N CYS A 134 6.13 -8.57 7.89
CA CYS A 134 5.40 -7.80 8.89
C CYS A 134 5.51 -8.45 10.28
N LEU A 135 5.35 -9.77 10.37
CA LEU A 135 5.52 -10.51 11.63
C LEU A 135 6.93 -10.35 12.20
N ALA A 136 7.97 -10.50 11.37
CA ALA A 136 9.35 -10.32 11.78
C ALA A 136 9.63 -8.87 12.26
N ASN A 137 9.09 -7.88 11.54
CA ASN A 137 9.23 -6.47 11.89
C ASN A 137 8.58 -6.16 13.25
N TYR A 138 7.36 -6.64 13.51
CA TYR A 138 6.73 -6.47 14.82
C TYR A 138 7.45 -7.22 15.94
N GLN A 139 7.97 -8.41 15.64
CA GLN A 139 8.80 -9.16 16.60
C GLN A 139 10.05 -8.36 17.01
N ALA A 140 10.68 -7.63 16.08
CA ALA A 140 11.80 -6.74 16.38
C ALA A 140 11.43 -5.57 17.32
N THR A 141 10.16 -5.17 17.34
CA THR A 141 9.65 -4.19 18.33
C THR A 141 9.45 -4.80 19.72
N GLY A 142 9.50 -6.13 19.86
CA GLY A 142 9.13 -6.88 21.06
C GLY A 142 7.65 -7.25 21.15
N VAL A 143 6.89 -7.12 20.05
CA VAL A 143 5.46 -7.50 19.96
C VAL A 143 5.34 -8.86 19.26
N ASP A 144 4.79 -9.86 19.96
CA ASP A 144 4.39 -11.12 19.34
C ASP A 144 3.01 -10.96 18.70
N LEU A 145 3.01 -10.55 17.43
CA LEU A 145 1.77 -10.27 16.71
C LEU A 145 0.85 -11.51 16.60
N VAL A 146 1.40 -12.74 16.56
CA VAL A 146 0.58 -13.95 16.50
C VAL A 146 -0.21 -14.08 17.79
N ASP A 147 0.44 -13.90 18.94
CA ASP A 147 -0.18 -13.96 20.26
C ASP A 147 -1.24 -12.86 20.43
N GLU A 148 -0.92 -11.61 20.07
CA GLU A 148 -1.85 -10.48 20.15
C GLU A 148 -3.14 -10.72 19.33
N VAL A 149 -3.00 -11.29 18.13
CA VAL A 149 -4.13 -11.66 17.27
C VAL A 149 -5.01 -12.77 17.88
N GLN A 150 -4.46 -13.65 18.73
CA GLN A 150 -5.23 -14.69 19.41
C GLN A 150 -5.93 -14.16 20.67
N GLN A 151 -5.34 -13.20 21.37
CA GLN A 151 -5.85 -12.69 22.65
C GLN A 151 -6.92 -11.61 22.46
N GLN A 152 -6.86 -10.87 21.34
CA GLN A 152 -7.73 -9.72 21.10
C GLN A 152 -8.76 -9.98 19.99
N SER A 153 -9.82 -9.17 20.01
CA SER A 153 -10.88 -9.22 18.99
C SER A 153 -10.50 -8.37 17.79
N LEU A 154 -10.38 -8.98 16.61
CA LEU A 154 -10.17 -8.25 15.35
C LEU A 154 -11.27 -7.21 15.07
N ASP A 155 -12.46 -7.42 15.62
CA ASP A 155 -13.62 -6.53 15.44
C ASP A 155 -13.46 -5.21 16.21
N GLU A 156 -12.79 -5.26 17.36
CA GLU A 156 -12.48 -4.10 18.20
C GLU A 156 -11.13 -3.49 17.82
N GLY A 157 -10.28 -4.27 17.15
CA GLY A 157 -8.91 -3.94 16.80
C GLY A 157 -7.92 -4.66 17.71
N VAL A 158 -6.75 -4.98 17.16
CA VAL A 158 -5.65 -5.57 17.91
C VAL A 158 -4.65 -4.46 18.23
N TYR A 159 -4.48 -4.17 19.50
CA TYR A 159 -3.68 -3.05 19.99
C TYR A 159 -2.39 -3.52 20.64
N ALA A 160 -1.29 -2.83 20.34
CA ALA A 160 -0.07 -2.91 21.14
C ALA A 160 0.45 -1.50 21.39
N ARG A 161 0.87 -1.22 22.63
CA ARG A 161 1.37 0.11 23.05
C ARG A 161 0.42 1.24 22.63
N GLU A 162 -0.88 1.08 22.90
CA GLU A 162 -1.96 2.04 22.59
C GLU A 162 -2.18 2.32 21.09
N TYR A 163 -1.52 1.58 20.21
CA TYR A 163 -1.67 1.70 18.77
C TYR A 163 -2.40 0.48 18.20
N CYS A 164 -3.41 0.72 17.36
CA CYS A 164 -4.13 -0.34 16.64
C CYS A 164 -3.24 -0.86 15.51
N LEU A 165 -2.73 -2.08 15.65
CA LEU A 165 -1.87 -2.73 14.65
C LEU A 165 -2.70 -3.16 13.44
N LEU A 166 -3.86 -3.76 13.71
CA LEU A 166 -4.76 -4.27 12.67
C LEU A 166 -6.19 -4.38 13.18
N SER A 167 -7.15 -4.27 12.26
CA SER A 167 -8.57 -4.40 12.56
C SER A 167 -9.34 -5.02 11.39
N LEU A 168 -10.52 -5.56 11.67
CA LEU A 168 -11.40 -6.10 10.64
C LEU A 168 -12.33 -5.02 10.11
N GLU A 169 -12.13 -4.64 8.85
CA GLU A 169 -12.90 -3.58 8.20
C GLU A 169 -13.80 -4.11 7.08
N ARG A 170 -14.85 -3.33 6.81
CA ARG A 170 -15.74 -3.58 5.68
C ARG A 170 -15.14 -2.94 4.42
N SER A 171 -14.92 -3.76 3.41
CA SER A 171 -14.48 -3.40 2.07
C SER A 171 -15.60 -3.56 1.05
N GLY A 172 -15.58 -2.76 -0.02
CA GLY A 172 -16.49 -2.87 -1.17
C GLY A 172 -17.59 -1.80 -1.26
N HIS A 173 -18.18 -1.68 -2.46
CA HIS A 173 -19.26 -0.74 -2.76
C HIS A 173 -20.61 -1.20 -2.20
N PHE A 174 -21.47 -0.26 -1.78
CA PHE A 174 -22.81 -0.51 -1.20
C PHE A 174 -23.73 -1.38 -2.08
N LEU A 175 -23.51 -1.42 -3.40
CA LEU A 175 -24.31 -2.18 -4.35
C LEU A 175 -23.96 -3.68 -4.40
N PHE A 176 -22.85 -4.11 -3.78
CA PHE A 176 -22.42 -5.51 -3.70
C PHE A 176 -22.41 -6.01 -2.25
N LEU A 177 -22.47 -7.33 -2.06
CA LEU A 177 -22.42 -7.93 -0.72
C LEU A 177 -21.14 -7.48 0.01
N PRO A 178 -21.22 -7.11 1.30
CA PRO A 178 -20.15 -6.40 1.98
C PRO A 178 -18.98 -7.33 2.31
N GLN A 179 -17.82 -7.14 1.71
CA GLN A 179 -16.67 -8.01 1.94
C GLN A 179 -15.88 -7.54 3.18
N TYR A 180 -15.47 -8.45 4.06
CA TYR A 180 -14.62 -8.10 5.20
C TYR A 180 -13.15 -8.40 4.92
N ARG A 181 -12.25 -7.55 5.43
CA ARG A 181 -10.80 -7.66 5.27
C ARG A 181 -10.09 -7.30 6.56
N VAL A 182 -8.97 -7.94 6.81
CA VAL A 182 -8.06 -7.56 7.90
C VAL A 182 -7.17 -6.45 7.37
N VAL A 183 -7.32 -5.26 7.94
CA VAL A 183 -6.57 -4.07 7.56
C VAL A 183 -5.44 -3.88 8.54
N PHE A 184 -4.20 -3.93 8.06
CA PHE A 184 -3.04 -3.51 8.84
C PHE A 184 -2.89 -1.99 8.76
N HIS A 185 -2.78 -1.37 9.92
CA HIS A 185 -2.68 0.09 10.00
C HIS A 185 -1.28 0.56 9.61
N PRO A 186 -1.17 1.66 8.86
CA PRO A 186 0.11 2.23 8.47
C PRO A 186 0.93 2.75 9.65
N ILE A 187 2.23 2.50 9.62
CA ILE A 187 3.19 3.07 10.57
C ILE A 187 3.62 4.44 10.05
N LYS A 188 3.57 5.46 10.90
CA LYS A 188 3.99 6.81 10.57
C LYS A 188 5.50 6.95 10.77
N LEU A 189 6.13 7.72 9.90
CA LEU A 189 7.55 8.04 9.99
C LEU A 189 7.72 9.47 10.50
N ASP A 190 8.41 9.60 11.63
CA ASP A 190 8.76 10.90 12.21
C ASP A 190 10.13 11.30 11.70
N LEU A 191 10.16 12.17 10.70
CA LEU A 191 11.39 12.59 10.04
C LEU A 191 12.16 13.58 10.92
N LEU A 192 13.34 13.16 11.38
CA LEU A 192 14.29 14.00 12.10
C LEU A 192 15.32 14.53 11.10
N THR A 193 15.03 15.68 10.51
CA THR A 193 15.92 16.32 9.53
C THR A 193 16.60 17.58 10.09
N PRO A 194 17.87 17.85 9.72
CA PRO A 194 18.49 19.16 9.85
C PRO A 194 17.68 20.25 9.14
N ASN A 195 17.68 21.48 9.66
CA ASN A 195 16.93 22.63 9.15
C ASN A 195 17.18 23.00 7.67
N GLN A 196 18.21 22.43 7.04
CA GLN A 196 18.60 22.71 5.65
C GLN A 196 18.13 21.65 4.65
N LEU A 197 17.44 20.60 5.11
CA LEU A 197 16.95 19.51 4.28
C LEU A 197 15.46 19.66 4.00
N SER A 198 15.11 19.51 2.72
CA SER A 198 13.72 19.37 2.30
C SER A 198 13.50 17.97 1.74
N ILE A 199 12.57 17.23 2.31
CA ILE A 199 12.16 15.93 1.80
C ILE A 199 11.14 16.17 0.70
N LEU A 200 11.33 15.49 -0.43
CA LEU A 200 10.48 15.65 -1.61
C LEU A 200 9.52 14.49 -1.77
N SER A 201 10.00 13.26 -1.59
CA SER A 201 9.15 12.08 -1.69
C SER A 201 9.74 10.88 -0.96
N LEU A 202 8.87 9.90 -0.72
CA LEU A 202 9.20 8.59 -0.18
C LEU A 202 8.73 7.50 -1.14
N LYS A 203 9.64 6.59 -1.45
CA LYS A 203 9.40 5.38 -2.23
C LYS A 203 9.69 4.16 -1.35
N THR A 204 8.90 3.12 -1.55
CA THR A 204 9.05 1.83 -0.87
C THR A 204 8.75 0.71 -1.86
N GLN A 205 9.19 -0.51 -1.55
CA GLN A 205 8.84 -1.66 -2.36
C GLN A 205 7.35 -2.00 -2.16
N GLY A 206 6.59 -2.06 -3.25
CA GLY A 206 5.19 -2.51 -3.22
C GLY A 206 4.13 -1.47 -2.84
N GLN A 207 4.53 -0.25 -2.49
CA GLN A 207 3.62 0.86 -2.20
C GLN A 207 3.88 2.03 -3.16
N ALA A 208 2.84 2.83 -3.42
CA ALA A 208 2.94 4.00 -4.28
C ALA A 208 3.85 5.08 -3.66
N SER A 209 4.59 5.79 -4.51
CA SER A 209 5.39 6.94 -4.09
C SER A 209 4.51 7.99 -3.41
N GLN A 210 4.98 8.54 -2.30
CA GLN A 210 4.31 9.62 -1.58
C GLN A 210 5.14 10.88 -1.72
N ASP A 211 4.53 11.94 -2.25
CA ASP A 211 5.16 13.26 -2.27
C ASP A 211 4.96 13.96 -0.93
N PHE A 212 6.01 14.58 -0.41
CA PHE A 212 5.95 15.29 0.85
C PHE A 212 5.49 16.72 0.64
N THR A 213 4.25 17.01 1.04
CA THR A 213 3.65 18.35 0.96
C THR A 213 3.72 19.12 2.28
N GLY A 214 4.33 18.53 3.33
CA GLY A 214 4.45 19.11 4.67
C GLY A 214 3.18 19.01 5.54
N GLN A 215 2.05 18.54 5.00
CA GLN A 215 0.77 18.48 5.72
C GLN A 215 0.40 17.07 6.22
N ALA A 216 0.85 16.02 5.53
CA ALA A 216 0.58 14.64 5.89
C ALA A 216 1.86 13.94 6.37
N PRO A 217 1.81 13.16 7.47
CA PRO A 217 2.93 12.34 7.87
C PRO A 217 3.16 11.27 6.80
N LEU A 218 4.43 11.02 6.48
CA LEU A 218 4.78 9.88 5.63
C LEU A 218 4.40 8.60 6.38
N ALA A 219 3.79 7.66 5.68
CA ALA A 219 3.40 6.39 6.26
C ALA A 219 3.88 5.22 5.42
N ILE A 220 4.18 4.11 6.07
CA ILE A 220 4.63 2.88 5.44
C ILE A 220 3.74 1.72 5.83
N ASN A 221 3.68 0.74 4.94
CA ASN A 221 3.15 -0.56 5.28
C ASN A 221 4.07 -1.24 6.32
N PRO A 222 3.54 -1.89 7.37
CA PRO A 222 4.34 -2.60 8.38
C PRO A 222 5.30 -3.69 7.84
N SER A 223 5.13 -4.15 6.60
CA SER A 223 6.02 -5.10 5.93
C SER A 223 7.28 -4.48 5.33
N VAL A 224 7.37 -3.15 5.22
CA VAL A 224 8.52 -2.47 4.60
C VAL A 224 9.74 -2.52 5.51
N GLN A 225 10.92 -2.85 4.99
CA GLN A 225 12.18 -2.87 5.76
C GLN A 225 13.05 -1.64 5.53
N GLU A 226 12.87 -0.98 4.39
CA GLU A 226 13.69 0.14 3.95
C GLU A 226 12.85 1.11 3.14
N VAL A 227 13.17 2.40 3.29
CA VAL A 227 12.56 3.48 2.52
C VAL A 227 13.61 4.19 1.70
N ARG A 228 13.25 4.59 0.47
CA ARG A 228 14.07 5.48 -0.33
C ARG A 228 13.47 6.87 -0.31
N LEU A 229 14.22 7.82 0.26
CA LEU A 229 13.82 9.22 0.31
C LEU A 229 14.49 9.99 -0.81
N THR A 230 13.71 10.79 -1.52
CA THR A 230 14.28 11.85 -2.34
C THR A 230 14.36 13.11 -1.50
N ILE A 231 15.57 13.60 -1.26
CA ILE A 231 15.84 14.83 -0.52
C ILE A 231 16.37 15.91 -1.45
N ARG A 232 16.23 17.17 -1.04
CA ARG A 232 16.93 18.30 -1.62
C ARG A 232 17.81 18.96 -0.57
N HIS A 233 19.09 19.04 -0.88
CA HIS A 233 20.15 19.62 -0.07
C HIS A 233 21.00 20.55 -0.94
N GLN A 234 21.24 21.78 -0.48
CA GLN A 234 22.07 22.77 -1.20
C GLN A 234 21.70 22.96 -2.69
N GLY A 235 20.42 22.80 -3.04
CA GLY A 235 19.93 22.92 -4.42
C GLY A 235 20.04 21.64 -5.27
N HIS A 236 20.69 20.60 -4.78
CA HIS A 236 20.80 19.30 -5.44
C HIS A 236 19.76 18.31 -4.90
N GLN A 237 19.28 17.43 -5.77
CA GLN A 237 18.39 16.33 -5.40
C GLN A 237 19.21 15.04 -5.26
N GLU A 238 18.97 14.32 -4.17
CA GLU A 238 19.68 13.09 -3.84
C GLU A 238 18.66 12.04 -3.38
N GLU A 239 18.94 10.77 -3.68
CA GLU A 239 18.20 9.64 -3.12
C GLU A 239 19.00 9.04 -1.96
N VAL A 240 18.34 8.83 -0.83
CA VAL A 240 18.93 8.26 0.38
C VAL A 240 18.11 7.03 0.78
N GLU A 241 18.79 5.90 0.99
CA GLU A 241 18.16 4.66 1.42
C GLU A 241 18.27 4.55 2.94
N VAL A 242 17.13 4.45 3.61
CA VAL A 242 17.10 4.47 5.07
C VAL A 242 16.45 3.18 5.55
N PRO A 243 17.23 2.28 6.18
CA PRO A 243 16.64 1.11 6.82
C PRO A 243 15.75 1.55 7.99
N ILE A 244 14.64 0.85 8.18
CA ILE A 244 13.69 1.14 9.24
C ILE A 244 14.12 0.39 10.50
N ASP A 245 14.40 1.15 11.56
CA ASP A 245 14.68 0.58 12.87
C ASP A 245 13.38 0.37 13.66
N TYR A 246 12.82 -0.83 13.54
CA TYR A 246 11.62 -1.23 14.26
C TYR A 246 11.80 -1.27 15.79
N GLN A 247 13.03 -1.31 16.32
CA GLN A 247 13.22 -1.23 17.78
C GLN A 247 12.76 0.13 18.34
N GLN A 248 12.74 1.16 17.51
CA GLN A 248 12.29 2.51 17.86
C GLN A 248 10.78 2.70 17.68
N PHE A 249 10.03 1.64 17.34
CA PHE A 249 8.58 1.71 17.21
C PHE A 249 7.89 2.07 18.53
N ASN A 250 7.16 3.18 18.51
CA ASN A 250 6.38 3.65 19.65
C ASN A 250 5.04 4.23 19.19
N GLN A 251 3.93 3.73 19.73
CA GLN A 251 2.57 4.23 19.47
C GLN A 251 2.22 4.43 17.97
N GLY A 252 2.74 3.59 17.07
CA GLY A 252 2.49 3.70 15.63
C GLY A 252 3.44 4.59 14.86
N HIS A 253 4.49 5.08 15.52
CA HIS A 253 5.50 5.96 14.95
C HIS A 253 6.87 5.31 14.99
N ILE A 254 7.68 5.56 13.95
CA ILE A 254 9.11 5.25 13.93
C ILE A 254 9.86 6.53 13.56
N PRO A 255 10.78 7.01 14.42
CA PRO A 255 11.65 8.11 14.06
C PRO A 255 12.64 7.69 12.97
N LEU A 256 12.74 8.51 11.93
CA LEU A 256 13.65 8.29 10.82
C LEU A 256 14.67 9.43 10.80
N SER A 257 15.93 9.06 10.98
CA SER A 257 17.01 10.03 11.19
C SER A 257 17.89 10.18 9.97
N LEU A 258 17.99 11.40 9.46
CA LEU A 258 18.93 11.78 8.39
C LEU A 258 19.99 12.73 8.97
N TYR A 259 20.98 12.17 9.67
CA TYR A 259 22.05 12.99 10.25
C TYR A 259 23.19 13.18 9.25
N PRO A 260 23.76 14.39 9.16
CA PRO A 260 24.99 14.59 8.40
C PRO A 260 26.12 13.80 9.05
N VAL A 261 26.89 13.08 8.24
CA VAL A 261 28.03 12.26 8.67
C VAL A 261 29.20 12.43 7.71
N GLU A 262 30.40 12.20 8.25
CA GLU A 262 31.64 12.11 7.48
C GLU A 262 32.23 10.72 7.72
N ASN A 263 32.37 9.92 6.66
CA ASN A 263 33.01 8.61 6.76
C ASN A 263 34.32 8.61 5.98
N ARG A 264 35.42 8.33 6.68
CA ARG A 264 36.71 8.00 6.09
C ARG A 264 36.66 6.59 5.51
N LEU A 265 36.80 6.47 4.19
CA LEU A 265 36.81 5.19 3.50
C LEU A 265 38.22 4.60 3.47
N LEU A 266 38.36 3.36 3.95
CA LEU A 266 39.63 2.62 3.94
C LEU A 266 39.40 1.20 3.45
N VAL A 267 40.21 0.71 2.50
CA VAL A 267 40.12 -0.68 2.03
C VAL A 267 40.68 -1.64 3.08
N ASP A 268 39.94 -2.69 3.46
CA ASP A 268 40.46 -3.73 4.36
C ASP A 268 41.42 -4.66 3.62
N GLN A 269 42.69 -4.30 3.62
CA GLN A 269 43.73 -5.11 2.98
C GLN A 269 43.86 -6.51 3.59
N ARG A 270 43.45 -6.72 4.84
CA ARG A 270 43.54 -8.04 5.52
C ARG A 270 42.58 -9.05 4.92
N GLN A 271 41.46 -8.59 4.35
CA GLN A 271 40.44 -9.44 3.73
C GLN A 271 40.77 -9.80 2.28
N LEU A 272 41.75 -9.13 1.67
CA LEU A 272 42.17 -9.36 0.28
C LEU A 272 43.07 -10.60 0.11
N GLY A 273 43.53 -11.21 1.21
CA GLY A 273 44.38 -12.41 1.15
C GLY A 273 45.78 -12.15 0.57
N LEU A 274 46.29 -10.92 0.67
CA LEU A 274 47.59 -10.51 0.15
C LEU A 274 48.73 -11.26 0.84
N ARG A 275 49.75 -11.66 0.08
CA ARG A 275 50.97 -12.22 0.68
C ARG A 275 51.86 -11.11 1.24
N PRO A 276 52.47 -11.32 2.41
CA PRO A 276 53.26 -10.28 3.09
C PRO A 276 54.53 -9.85 2.34
N ASN A 277 54.99 -10.64 1.37
CA ASN A 277 56.24 -10.38 0.65
C ASN A 277 56.05 -9.55 -0.63
N PHE A 278 54.81 -9.29 -1.03
CA PHE A 278 54.51 -8.52 -2.24
C PHE A 278 54.01 -7.11 -1.89
N PRO A 279 54.55 -6.05 -2.51
CA PRO A 279 54.10 -4.70 -2.24
C PRO A 279 52.66 -4.51 -2.73
N PHE A 280 51.85 -3.83 -1.91
CA PHE A 280 50.47 -3.44 -2.23
C PHE A 280 50.28 -1.95 -1.92
N ALA A 281 49.76 -1.19 -2.87
CA ALA A 281 49.44 0.23 -2.68
C ALA A 281 48.19 0.62 -3.46
N ILE A 282 47.25 1.28 -2.80
CA ILE A 282 46.06 1.84 -3.46
C ILE A 282 46.51 3.07 -4.25
N GLN A 283 46.18 3.12 -5.52
CA GLN A 283 46.50 4.24 -6.41
C GLN A 283 45.34 5.22 -6.51
N SER A 284 44.10 4.72 -6.52
CA SER A 284 42.91 5.56 -6.57
C SER A 284 41.65 4.86 -6.06
N LEU A 285 40.70 5.69 -5.62
CA LEU A 285 39.34 5.30 -5.30
C LEU A 285 38.40 5.93 -6.31
N THR A 286 37.44 5.18 -6.84
CA THR A 286 36.37 5.68 -7.71
C THR A 286 35.06 5.60 -6.97
N ILE A 287 34.39 6.75 -6.80
CA ILE A 287 33.14 6.90 -6.06
C ILE A 287 32.12 7.51 -7.02
N ASP A 288 31.02 6.79 -7.28
CA ASP A 288 29.96 7.18 -8.22
C ASP A 288 30.50 7.65 -9.59
N GLY A 289 31.52 6.94 -10.08
CA GLY A 289 32.17 7.22 -11.37
C GLY A 289 33.20 8.36 -11.34
N LYS A 290 33.41 9.03 -10.21
CA LYS A 290 34.46 10.04 -10.04
C LYS A 290 35.69 9.43 -9.37
N THR A 291 36.85 9.57 -10.00
CA THR A 291 38.13 9.02 -9.51
C THR A 291 38.90 10.05 -8.66
N TYR A 292 39.42 9.57 -7.53
CA TYR A 292 40.22 10.30 -6.57
C TYR A 292 41.57 9.59 -6.44
N PHE A 293 42.67 10.28 -6.77
CA PHE A 293 44.03 9.74 -6.76
C PHE A 293 44.66 9.81 -5.37
N GLN A 294 44.05 9.07 -4.44
CA GLN A 294 44.43 8.99 -3.03
C GLN A 294 43.98 7.62 -2.50
N ASP A 295 44.69 7.13 -1.48
CA ASP A 295 44.42 5.86 -0.79
C ASP A 295 43.29 5.97 0.25
N GLU A 296 42.86 7.20 0.52
CA GLU A 296 41.80 7.54 1.47
C GLU A 296 40.92 8.67 0.92
N VAL A 297 39.60 8.53 1.08
CA VAL A 297 38.64 9.61 0.78
C VAL A 297 37.72 9.79 1.99
N ILE A 298 37.49 11.04 2.39
CA ILE A 298 36.43 11.40 3.34
C ILE A 298 35.17 11.70 2.52
N LEU A 299 34.12 10.92 2.75
CA LEU A 299 32.79 11.17 2.19
C LEU A 299 31.92 11.87 3.23
N ALA A 300 31.45 13.06 2.87
CA ALA A 300 30.44 13.78 3.62
C ALA A 300 29.08 13.55 2.95
N GLY A 301 28.05 13.26 3.76
CA GLY A 301 26.70 13.01 3.28
C GLY A 301 25.74 12.77 4.44
N TYR A 302 24.71 11.96 4.20
CA TYR A 302 23.71 11.61 5.21
C TYR A 302 23.76 10.14 5.58
N THR A 303 23.44 9.81 6.84
CA THR A 303 23.23 8.42 7.26
C THR A 303 22.23 7.73 6.32
N GLY A 304 22.61 6.59 5.75
CA GLY A 304 21.80 5.87 4.76
C GLY A 304 22.12 6.20 3.29
N GLN A 305 22.92 7.23 3.01
CA GLN A 305 23.26 7.56 1.63
C GLN A 305 24.19 6.50 1.06
N VAL A 306 23.85 5.98 -0.13
CA VAL A 306 24.55 4.87 -0.77
C VAL A 306 25.44 5.40 -1.90
N PHE A 307 26.68 4.94 -1.92
CA PHE A 307 27.69 5.25 -2.93
C PHE A 307 28.23 3.96 -3.55
N GLN A 308 28.52 3.98 -4.84
CA GLN A 308 29.23 2.91 -5.54
C GLN A 308 30.73 3.18 -5.45
N VAL A 309 31.47 2.33 -4.74
CA VAL A 309 32.90 2.50 -4.50
C VAL A 309 33.70 1.36 -5.10
N SER A 310 34.74 1.69 -5.86
CA SER A 310 35.74 0.74 -6.35
C SER A 310 37.14 1.33 -6.17
N PHE A 311 38.16 0.50 -6.26
CA PHE A 311 39.54 0.97 -6.19
C PHE A 311 40.40 0.41 -7.32
N MET A 312 41.50 1.11 -7.59
CA MET A 312 42.61 0.64 -8.39
C MET A 312 43.86 0.65 -7.50
N ALA A 313 44.63 -0.43 -7.55
CA ALA A 313 45.84 -0.60 -6.76
C ALA A 313 46.98 -1.18 -7.61
N GLU A 314 48.19 -1.03 -7.11
CA GLU A 314 49.35 -1.78 -7.57
C GLU A 314 49.61 -2.93 -6.60
N TYR A 315 49.71 -4.15 -7.11
CA TYR A 315 50.12 -5.32 -6.36
C TYR A 315 51.22 -6.05 -7.12
N ASN A 316 52.38 -6.23 -6.50
CA ASN A 316 53.56 -6.83 -7.14
C ASN A 316 53.88 -6.24 -8.53
N HIS A 317 53.87 -4.90 -8.63
CA HIS A 317 54.12 -4.16 -9.88
C HIS A 317 53.09 -4.37 -11.01
N GLN A 318 51.94 -4.96 -10.71
CA GLN A 318 50.81 -5.09 -11.62
C GLN A 318 49.63 -4.27 -11.12
N VAL A 319 48.91 -3.65 -12.05
CA VAL A 319 47.68 -2.91 -11.72
C VAL A 319 46.55 -3.91 -11.55
N VAL A 320 45.83 -3.80 -10.43
CA VAL A 320 44.62 -4.55 -10.13
C VAL A 320 43.46 -3.60 -9.90
N GLN A 321 42.26 -4.01 -10.30
CA GLN A 321 41.05 -3.21 -10.17
C GLN A 321 39.93 -4.03 -9.56
N SER A 322 39.22 -3.42 -8.60
CA SER A 322 38.01 -4.00 -8.02
C SER A 322 36.77 -3.66 -8.84
N ARG A 323 35.74 -4.50 -8.71
CA ARG A 323 34.37 -4.13 -9.05
C ARG A 323 33.82 -3.13 -8.03
N PRO A 324 32.83 -2.30 -8.41
CA PRO A 324 32.12 -1.45 -7.47
C PRO A 324 31.39 -2.29 -6.42
N ILE A 325 31.42 -1.81 -5.18
CA ILE A 325 30.58 -2.27 -4.08
C ILE A 325 29.72 -1.11 -3.57
N GLU A 326 28.57 -1.43 -3.02
CA GLU A 326 27.71 -0.45 -2.35
C GLU A 326 28.25 -0.14 -0.95
N VAL A 327 28.36 1.15 -0.66
CA VAL A 327 28.80 1.68 0.62
C VAL A 327 27.74 2.65 1.13
N THR A 328 27.08 2.27 2.22
CA THR A 328 26.10 3.11 2.92
C THR A 328 26.80 3.91 4.00
N LEU A 329 26.61 5.23 4.01
CA LEU A 329 27.15 6.08 5.08
C LEU A 329 26.45 5.80 6.42
N VAL A 330 27.23 5.73 7.48
CA VAL A 330 26.77 5.38 8.84
C VAL A 330 27.27 6.38 9.88
N LYS A 331 26.67 6.35 11.07
CA LYS A 331 27.20 7.12 12.21
C LYS A 331 28.56 6.57 12.62
N GLY A 332 29.58 7.42 12.58
CA GLY A 332 30.96 7.10 12.91
C GLY A 332 31.93 7.78 11.95
N ASP A 333 33.23 7.70 12.22
CA ASP A 333 34.23 8.47 11.49
C ASP A 333 34.93 7.66 10.40
N GLN A 334 34.81 6.33 10.42
CA GLN A 334 35.55 5.43 9.55
C GLN A 334 34.71 4.24 9.09
N GLN A 335 34.81 3.90 7.81
CA GLN A 335 34.19 2.73 7.22
C GLN A 335 35.26 1.92 6.48
N THR A 336 35.36 0.64 6.86
CA THR A 336 36.32 -0.27 6.23
C THR A 336 35.61 -1.01 5.10
N LEU A 337 36.20 -0.98 3.91
CA LEU A 337 35.63 -1.53 2.69
C LEU A 337 36.11 -2.97 2.50
N ASP A 338 35.17 -3.91 2.47
CA ASP A 338 35.45 -5.32 2.25
C ASP A 338 35.19 -5.71 0.79
N PHE A 339 36.26 -6.09 0.08
CA PHE A 339 36.21 -6.57 -1.30
C PHE A 339 36.48 -8.08 -1.42
N SER A 340 36.43 -8.84 -0.31
CA SER A 340 36.68 -10.29 -0.30
C SER A 340 35.73 -11.09 -1.19
N GLY A 341 34.52 -10.57 -1.43
CA GLY A 341 33.54 -11.14 -2.35
C GLY A 341 33.85 -10.96 -3.84
N ASP A 342 34.83 -10.12 -4.22
CA ASP A 342 35.18 -9.87 -5.62
C ASP A 342 36.09 -10.97 -6.18
N SER A 343 35.47 -11.95 -6.85
CA SER A 343 36.20 -13.05 -7.48
C SER A 343 37.15 -12.59 -8.59
N ALA A 344 36.81 -11.51 -9.32
CA ALA A 344 37.65 -11.02 -10.41
C ALA A 344 38.90 -10.31 -9.89
N LEU A 345 38.77 -9.56 -8.78
CA LEU A 345 39.92 -9.01 -8.08
C LEU A 345 40.81 -10.14 -7.53
N LYS A 346 40.22 -11.18 -6.94
CA LYS A 346 40.96 -12.33 -6.42
C LYS A 346 41.78 -13.03 -7.51
N ASP A 347 41.20 -13.22 -8.70
CA ASP A 347 41.91 -13.82 -9.84
C ASP A 347 43.06 -12.94 -10.34
N GLN A 348 42.89 -11.61 -10.38
CA GLN A 348 43.96 -10.67 -10.71
C GLN A 348 45.11 -10.73 -9.69
N LEU A 349 44.79 -10.73 -8.40
CA LEU A 349 45.79 -10.85 -7.34
C LEU A 349 46.58 -12.16 -7.46
N LEU A 350 45.92 -13.30 -7.72
CA LEU A 350 46.58 -14.59 -7.93
C LEU A 350 47.45 -14.63 -9.19
N GLN A 351 47.11 -13.87 -10.24
CA GLN A 351 47.93 -13.75 -11.44
C GLN A 351 49.18 -12.90 -11.19
N ALA A 352 49.06 -11.82 -10.41
CA ALA A 352 50.18 -10.98 -10.05
C ALA A 352 51.23 -11.68 -9.17
N GLU A 353 50.86 -12.78 -8.50
CA GLU A 353 51.78 -13.60 -7.69
C GLU A 353 52.58 -14.64 -8.49
N LYS A 354 52.24 -14.86 -9.76
CA LYS A 354 52.95 -15.80 -10.66
C LYS A 354 54.11 -15.12 -11.35
#